data_AF-A0A838EJ32-F1
#
_entry.id   AF-A0A838EJ32-F1
#
_cell.length_a   1.000
_cell.length_b   1.000
_cell.length_c   1.000
_cell.angle_alpha   90.00
_cell.angle_beta   90.00
_cell.angle_gamma   90.00
#
_symmetry.space_group_name_H-M   'P 1'
#
loop_
_entity.id
_entity.type
_entity.pdbx_description
1 polymer ?
#
loop_
_entity_poly.entity_id
_entity_poly.type
_entity_poly.pdbx_seq_one_letter_code
_entity_poly.pdbx_strand_id
1 'polypeptide(L)'
;MIVHSDKLRWLFWLRWKMFLRGFTRASGRATHIIGTIFQILFGLLIGGGVGIGSFFVYRYLPTPANIEVLFLVLVGAYAFWLILPLFEYSVNEGLDLSKLALFPLTRLELMMSLLFSTLLDIPTLGLFLVLAGVVAGWALSVPLALFALLTMLIFYAQVVGISQLVLALLARTLQSRRFRDLSVIVIVLFSSSCYIVSQLVIRGLSSSNFIDALKNATFSHYLQWLPPGMAARAIQQASVGNWGLGFAWLAALFVITGVVLYLWQLVVERGLTSTEGGGTTSVRRRRVVETTHAQTASSSRWERILPAQVRAIAIKDVKYYRRDPQLLGLLSQSLVTIAVLLFVTVINTGGVNRITIFGHWAVMIAPLYIFLSLYTLSYNVFGFERQSLTTLFLFPIDPKRILWGKNLVVLVIGAIEMALVTGAAAVVTHAWSFVLPAFAVGLAGIGVMLGIGNVTSIFLPMRMRQMGRGFRTGGADASTQNGCLRGVLSLATLALMLIVLVPAELALVLPVIFSALWVWAITIPLSVVYGGAIYFGVTAFVAPRMVERIPEILAATTRE
;
A
#
# COMPACT_ATOMS: atom_id res chain seq x y z
N MET A 1 21.48 -4.20 37.47
CA MET A 1 20.17 -3.52 37.31
C MET A 1 19.10 -4.49 37.76
N ILE A 2 18.37 -4.20 38.84
CA ILE A 2 17.33 -5.08 39.39
C ILE A 2 16.02 -4.78 38.65
N VAL A 3 15.47 -5.78 37.96
CA VAL A 3 14.16 -5.70 37.29
C VAL A 3 13.08 -5.92 38.35
N HIS A 4 12.19 -4.93 38.55
CA HIS A 4 11.11 -5.05 39.52
C HIS A 4 9.89 -5.70 38.84
N SER A 5 9.54 -6.92 39.28
CA SER A 5 8.43 -7.71 38.73
C SER A 5 7.08 -6.97 38.80
N ASP A 6 6.84 -6.16 39.83
CA ASP A 6 5.61 -5.40 39.98
C ASP A 6 5.41 -4.34 38.89
N LYS A 7 6.48 -3.67 38.46
CA LYS A 7 6.42 -2.68 37.37
C LYS A 7 5.99 -3.34 36.05
N LEU A 8 6.53 -4.53 35.76
CA LEU A 8 6.15 -5.31 34.57
C LEU A 8 4.68 -5.73 34.63
N ARG A 9 4.18 -6.16 35.80
CA ARG A 9 2.77 -6.50 36.00
C ARG A 9 1.84 -5.32 35.74
N TRP A 10 2.18 -4.13 36.25
CA TRP A 10 1.38 -2.92 36.02
C TRP A 10 1.35 -2.49 34.56
N LEU A 11 2.47 -2.59 33.84
CA LEU A 11 2.52 -2.27 32.41
C LEU A 11 1.71 -3.26 31.57
N PHE A 12 1.79 -4.55 31.89
CA PHE A 12 0.97 -5.57 31.25
C PHE A 12 -0.52 -5.34 31.53
N TRP A 13 -0.88 -5.02 32.77
CA TRP A 13 -2.26 -4.69 33.15
C TRP A 13 -2.78 -3.43 32.45
N LEU A 14 -1.93 -2.41 32.27
CA LEU A 14 -2.27 -1.22 31.49
C LEU A 14 -2.58 -1.59 30.04
N ARG A 15 -1.72 -2.40 29.40
CA ARG A 15 -1.93 -2.86 28.02
C ARG A 15 -3.21 -3.68 27.89
N TRP A 16 -3.46 -4.61 28.82
CA TRP A 16 -4.68 -5.39 28.90
C TRP A 16 -5.92 -4.49 29.03
N LYS A 17 -5.88 -3.48 29.91
CA LYS A 17 -6.98 -2.52 30.05
C LYS A 17 -7.19 -1.67 28.81
N MET A 18 -6.14 -1.26 28.10
CA MET A 18 -6.27 -0.54 26.83
C MET A 18 -6.93 -1.42 25.77
N PHE A 19 -6.52 -2.68 25.67
CA PHE A 19 -7.14 -3.67 24.78
C PHE A 19 -8.64 -3.84 25.09
N LEU A 20 -8.99 -4.11 26.35
CA LEU A 20 -10.39 -4.23 26.78
C LEU A 20 -11.21 -2.95 26.53
N ARG A 21 -10.63 -1.78 26.81
CA ARG A 21 -11.30 -0.49 26.57
C ARG A 21 -11.49 -0.16 25.08
N GLY A 22 -10.72 -0.78 24.19
CA GLY A 22 -10.97 -0.77 22.75
C GLY A 22 -12.35 -1.34 22.39
N PHE A 23 -12.81 -2.36 23.12
CA PHE A 23 -14.12 -2.98 22.93
C PHE A 23 -15.27 -2.24 23.64
N THR A 24 -15.00 -1.42 24.65
CA THR A 24 -16.06 -0.78 25.45
C THR A 24 -16.37 0.67 25.04
N ARG A 25 -15.51 1.37 24.30
CA ARG A 25 -15.79 2.73 23.80
C ARG A 25 -17.02 2.75 22.86
N ALA A 26 -17.93 3.70 23.09
CA ALA A 26 -19.24 3.73 22.44
C ALA A 26 -19.19 4.10 20.94
N SER A 27 -18.28 4.99 20.51
CA SER A 27 -18.11 5.29 19.08
C SER A 27 -17.22 4.24 18.41
N GLY A 28 -17.80 3.39 17.56
CA GLY A 28 -17.04 2.39 16.79
C GLY A 28 -16.90 1.01 17.44
N ARG A 29 -17.70 0.69 18.46
CA ARG A 29 -17.72 -0.65 19.09
C ARG A 29 -17.93 -1.77 18.08
N ALA A 30 -18.97 -1.67 17.24
CA ALA A 30 -19.28 -2.68 16.24
C ALA A 30 -18.14 -2.87 15.23
N THR A 31 -17.55 -1.78 14.75
CA THR A 31 -16.43 -1.83 13.79
C THR A 31 -15.17 -2.44 14.41
N HIS A 32 -14.87 -2.14 15.68
CA HIS A 32 -13.71 -2.73 16.37
C HIS A 32 -13.91 -4.22 16.63
N ILE A 33 -15.12 -4.63 17.05
CA ILE A 33 -15.47 -6.05 17.26
C ILE A 33 -15.38 -6.81 15.93
N ILE A 34 -16.02 -6.32 14.87
CA ILE A 34 -16.00 -6.95 13.55
C ILE A 34 -14.55 -7.04 13.02
N GLY A 35 -13.77 -5.97 13.14
CA GLY A 35 -12.36 -5.96 12.73
C GLY A 35 -11.50 -6.97 13.51
N THR A 36 -11.72 -7.08 14.83
CA THR A 36 -11.02 -8.05 15.68
C THR A 36 -11.40 -9.48 15.30
N ILE A 37 -12.70 -9.77 15.11
CA ILE A 37 -13.18 -11.09 14.69
C ILE A 37 -12.56 -11.46 13.34
N PHE A 38 -12.55 -10.53 12.38
CA PHE A 38 -11.97 -10.76 11.07
C PHE A 38 -10.46 -11.03 11.16
N GLN A 39 -9.72 -10.26 11.96
CA GLN A 39 -8.29 -10.48 12.19
C GLN A 39 -8.00 -11.82 12.88
N ILE A 40 -8.80 -12.22 13.88
CA ILE A 40 -8.66 -13.52 14.54
C ILE A 40 -8.95 -14.65 13.54
N LEU A 41 -10.05 -14.56 12.80
CA LEU A 41 -10.45 -15.59 11.85
C LEU A 41 -9.40 -15.74 10.74
N PHE A 42 -8.92 -14.63 10.18
CA PHE A 42 -7.88 -14.61 9.16
C PHE A 42 -6.53 -15.09 9.71
N GLY A 43 -6.14 -14.64 10.91
CA GLY A 43 -4.91 -15.07 11.58
C GLY A 43 -4.92 -16.56 11.94
N LEU A 44 -6.07 -17.10 12.34
CA LEU A 44 -6.25 -18.52 12.65
C LEU A 44 -6.28 -19.36 11.36
N LEU A 45 -6.93 -18.90 10.30
CA LEU A 45 -7.00 -19.62 9.03
C LEU A 45 -5.63 -19.67 8.34
N ILE A 46 -4.92 -18.55 8.26
CA ILE A 46 -3.60 -18.49 7.63
C ILE A 46 -2.54 -19.09 8.55
N GLY A 47 -2.43 -18.61 9.79
CA GLY A 47 -1.42 -19.10 10.74
C GLY A 47 -1.62 -20.57 11.08
N GLY A 48 -2.87 -20.98 11.31
CA GLY A 48 -3.22 -22.38 11.53
C GLY A 48 -3.05 -23.23 10.28
N GLY A 49 -3.44 -22.75 9.10
CA GLY A 49 -3.23 -23.46 7.83
C GLY A 49 -1.74 -23.69 7.52
N VAL A 50 -0.90 -22.67 7.69
CA VAL A 50 0.55 -22.78 7.55
C VAL A 50 1.15 -23.67 8.65
N GLY A 51 0.70 -23.54 9.89
CA GLY A 51 1.15 -24.37 11.01
C GLY A 51 0.87 -25.85 10.79
N ILE A 52 -0.39 -26.21 10.49
CA ILE A 52 -0.82 -27.58 10.20
C ILE A 52 -0.14 -28.11 8.93
N GLY A 53 -0.11 -27.31 7.85
CA GLY A 53 0.56 -27.69 6.60
C GLY A 53 2.05 -27.98 6.81
N SER A 54 2.74 -27.13 7.57
CA SER A 54 4.15 -27.31 7.90
C SER A 54 4.38 -28.57 8.74
N PHE A 55 3.50 -28.86 9.72
CA PHE A 55 3.56 -30.09 10.52
C PHE A 55 3.49 -31.35 9.63
N PHE A 56 2.54 -31.41 8.71
CA PHE A 56 2.43 -32.54 7.78
C PHE A 56 3.69 -32.64 6.89
N VAL A 57 4.19 -31.51 6.39
CA VAL A 57 5.40 -31.53 5.56
C VAL A 57 6.62 -32.03 6.33
N TYR A 58 6.82 -31.59 7.58
CA TYR A 58 7.96 -32.04 8.39
C TYR A 58 7.93 -33.53 8.70
N ARG A 59 6.74 -34.12 8.85
CA ARG A 59 6.57 -35.53 9.23
C ARG A 59 6.57 -36.49 8.05
N TYR A 60 6.02 -36.08 6.90
CA TYR A 60 5.73 -36.99 5.79
C TYR A 60 6.59 -36.79 4.54
N LEU A 61 7.29 -35.65 4.37
CA LEU A 61 8.23 -35.50 3.26
C LEU A 61 9.58 -36.18 3.54
N PRO A 62 10.21 -36.80 2.53
CA PRO A 62 11.56 -37.35 2.66
C PRO A 62 12.60 -36.25 2.88
N THR A 63 13.66 -36.57 3.62
CA THR A 63 14.88 -35.76 3.72
C THR A 63 15.56 -35.69 2.35
N PRO A 64 16.06 -34.52 1.88
CA PRO A 64 16.26 -33.24 2.58
C PRO A 64 15.11 -32.22 2.44
N ALA A 65 14.03 -32.53 1.72
CA ALA A 65 12.98 -31.56 1.39
C ALA A 65 12.21 -31.05 2.61
N ASN A 66 12.02 -31.88 3.64
CA ASN A 66 11.42 -31.49 4.92
C ASN A 66 12.20 -30.36 5.63
N ILE A 67 13.53 -30.40 5.55
CA ILE A 67 14.42 -29.40 6.15
C ILE A 67 14.39 -28.11 5.33
N GLU A 68 14.43 -28.18 4.00
CA GLU A 68 14.34 -27.00 3.14
C GLU A 68 13.04 -26.21 3.38
N VAL A 69 11.93 -26.92 3.60
CA VAL A 69 10.64 -26.28 3.95
C VAL A 69 10.73 -25.56 5.30
N LEU A 70 11.46 -26.10 6.28
CA LEU A 70 11.68 -25.42 7.57
C LEU A 70 12.40 -24.08 7.37
N PHE A 71 13.43 -24.03 6.53
CA PHE A 71 14.11 -22.78 6.18
C PHE A 71 13.16 -21.78 5.52
N LEU A 72 12.36 -22.23 4.54
CA LEU A 72 11.43 -21.36 3.81
C LEU A 72 10.31 -20.82 4.70
N VAL A 73 9.74 -21.64 5.58
CA VAL A 73 8.67 -21.23 6.50
C VAL A 73 9.19 -20.19 7.49
N LEU A 74 10.35 -20.42 8.11
CA LEU A 74 10.92 -19.46 9.07
C LEU A 74 11.38 -18.16 8.40
N VAL A 75 11.98 -18.23 7.20
CA VAL A 75 12.34 -17.04 6.43
C VAL A 75 11.10 -16.27 5.98
N GLY A 76 10.06 -16.97 5.52
CA GLY A 76 8.78 -16.36 5.14
C GLY A 76 8.12 -15.64 6.31
N ALA A 77 8.06 -16.28 7.49
CA ALA A 77 7.56 -15.66 8.71
C ALA A 77 8.42 -14.45 9.11
N TYR A 78 9.74 -14.56 9.08
CA TYR A 78 10.64 -13.45 9.40
C TYR A 78 10.45 -12.26 8.44
N ALA A 79 10.40 -12.52 7.14
CA ALA A 79 10.19 -11.49 6.11
C ALA A 79 8.81 -10.83 6.25
N PHE A 80 7.76 -11.61 6.48
CA PHE A 80 6.42 -11.07 6.69
C PHE A 80 6.39 -10.12 7.90
N TRP A 81 6.97 -10.51 9.04
CA TRP A 81 7.03 -9.67 10.25
C TRP A 81 8.01 -8.49 10.17
N LEU A 82 9.00 -8.55 9.28
CA LEU A 82 9.87 -7.41 8.94
C LEU A 82 9.10 -6.36 8.13
N ILE A 83 8.19 -6.82 7.27
CA ILE A 83 7.44 -6.01 6.33
C ILE A 83 6.17 -5.42 6.95
N LEU A 84 5.47 -6.17 7.81
CA LEU A 84 4.22 -5.76 8.46
C LEU A 84 4.25 -4.35 9.08
N PRO A 85 5.28 -3.96 9.88
CA PRO A 85 5.32 -2.64 10.51
C PRO A 85 5.43 -1.49 9.54
N LEU A 86 5.90 -1.75 8.31
CA LEU A 86 5.84 -0.75 7.25
C LEU A 86 4.37 -0.39 7.08
N PHE A 87 3.50 -1.32 6.72
CA PHE A 87 2.07 -1.11 6.47
C PHE A 87 1.27 -0.58 7.68
N GLU A 88 1.58 -1.02 8.91
CA GLU A 88 0.74 -0.75 10.09
C GLU A 88 1.15 0.46 10.94
N TYR A 89 2.10 1.29 10.49
CA TYR A 89 2.72 2.38 11.28
C TYR A 89 1.73 3.29 12.04
N SER A 90 0.49 3.46 11.57
CA SER A 90 -0.53 4.32 12.21
C SER A 90 -1.66 3.60 12.97
N VAL A 91 -1.66 2.26 13.01
CA VAL A 91 -2.63 1.47 13.81
C VAL A 91 -2.04 1.13 15.18
N ASN A 92 -0.71 1.03 15.26
CA ASN A 92 -0.02 0.99 16.53
C ASN A 92 -0.01 2.37 17.19
N GLU A 93 -1.16 2.74 17.76
CA GLU A 93 -1.21 3.37 19.09
C GLU A 93 -0.72 2.35 20.15
N GLY A 94 0.33 1.60 19.83
CA GLY A 94 1.10 0.82 20.80
C GLY A 94 1.63 1.81 21.84
N LEU A 95 1.71 1.34 23.09
CA LEU A 95 2.09 2.11 24.29
C LEU A 95 2.96 3.30 23.92
N ASP A 96 2.36 4.49 23.82
CA ASP A 96 3.04 5.70 23.40
C ASP A 96 4.23 5.93 24.34
N LEU A 97 5.42 5.58 23.87
CA LEU A 97 6.62 5.51 24.72
C LEU A 97 6.93 6.88 25.33
N SER A 98 6.48 7.97 24.67
CA SER A 98 6.58 9.33 25.19
C SER A 98 5.80 9.52 26.50
N LYS A 99 4.65 8.85 26.66
CA LYS A 99 3.84 8.89 27.88
C LYS A 99 4.42 8.00 28.98
N LEU A 100 5.11 6.93 28.60
CA LEU A 100 5.81 6.05 29.55
C LEU A 100 7.15 6.63 30.03
N ALA A 101 7.76 7.51 29.24
CA ALA A 101 9.01 8.20 29.59
C ALA A 101 8.87 9.12 30.83
N LEU A 102 7.64 9.48 31.21
CA LEU A 102 7.34 10.21 32.44
C LEU A 102 7.54 9.37 33.71
N PHE A 103 7.59 8.04 33.59
CA PHE A 103 7.74 7.12 34.71
C PHE A 103 9.20 6.63 34.86
N PRO A 104 9.70 6.42 36.09
CA PRO A 104 11.06 5.92 36.34
C PRO A 104 11.17 4.41 36.06
N LEU A 105 11.09 4.06 34.78
CA LEU A 105 11.26 2.70 34.26
C LEU A 105 12.71 2.50 33.82
N THR A 106 13.29 1.35 34.19
CA THR A 106 14.62 0.98 33.70
C THR A 106 14.54 0.51 32.23
N ARG A 107 15.68 0.58 31.53
CA ARG A 107 15.81 0.17 30.12
C ARG A 107 15.29 -1.24 29.86
N LEU A 108 15.64 -2.19 30.73
CA LEU A 108 15.21 -3.59 30.63
C LEU A 108 13.71 -3.76 30.91
N GLU A 109 13.15 -3.02 31.87
CA GLU A 109 11.71 -3.08 32.17
C GLU A 109 10.86 -2.59 30.99
N LEU A 110 11.30 -1.53 30.31
CA LEU A 110 10.63 -1.00 29.13
C LEU A 110 10.67 -2.01 27.96
N MET A 111 11.82 -2.61 27.69
CA MET A 111 11.96 -3.61 26.61
C MET A 111 11.16 -4.87 26.88
N MET A 112 11.25 -5.42 28.10
CA MET A 112 10.48 -6.59 28.48
C MET A 112 8.99 -6.29 28.40
N SER A 113 8.55 -5.12 28.88
CA SER A 113 7.14 -4.71 28.76
C SER A 113 6.68 -4.63 27.31
N LEU A 114 7.50 -4.14 26.38
CA LEU A 114 7.13 -4.06 24.97
C LEU A 114 7.07 -5.44 24.32
N LEU A 115 8.03 -6.34 24.62
CA LEU A 115 7.99 -7.73 24.17
C LEU A 115 6.78 -8.50 24.73
N PHE A 116 6.43 -8.30 26.00
CA PHE A 116 5.24 -8.90 26.58
C PHE A 116 3.95 -8.24 26.06
N SER A 117 4.00 -6.96 25.72
CA SER A 117 2.86 -6.25 25.13
C SER A 117 2.50 -6.83 23.76
N THR A 118 3.49 -7.29 22.97
CA THR A 118 3.21 -7.87 21.64
C THR A 118 2.52 -9.22 21.72
N LEU A 119 2.59 -9.95 22.85
CA LEU A 119 1.83 -11.19 23.05
C LEU A 119 0.31 -10.98 22.99
N LEU A 120 -0.13 -9.76 23.28
CA LEU A 120 -1.55 -9.38 23.23
C LEU A 120 -1.98 -8.90 21.84
N ASP A 121 -1.05 -8.79 20.89
CA ASP A 121 -1.37 -8.34 19.54
C ASP A 121 -1.97 -9.52 18.74
N ILE A 122 -3.13 -9.30 18.12
CA ILE A 122 -3.89 -10.33 17.39
C ILE A 122 -3.04 -11.04 16.31
N PRO A 123 -2.19 -10.34 15.51
CA PRO A 123 -1.35 -11.01 14.52
C PRO A 123 -0.38 -12.05 15.12
N THR A 124 0.05 -11.86 16.38
CA THR A 124 0.98 -12.80 17.03
C THR A 124 0.36 -14.17 17.32
N LEU A 125 -0.97 -14.26 17.42
CA LEU A 125 -1.66 -15.55 17.51
C LEU A 125 -1.36 -16.43 16.28
N GLY A 126 -1.37 -15.84 15.08
CA GLY A 126 -1.01 -16.53 13.85
C GLY A 126 0.45 -17.00 13.86
N LEU A 127 1.38 -16.16 14.35
CA LEU A 127 2.78 -16.54 14.50
C LEU A 127 2.96 -17.71 15.47
N PHE A 128 2.26 -17.71 16.61
CA PHE A 128 2.34 -18.81 17.57
C PHE A 128 1.86 -20.13 16.98
N LEU A 129 0.82 -20.12 16.14
CA LEU A 129 0.36 -21.33 15.46
C LEU A 129 1.42 -21.88 14.48
N VAL A 130 2.13 -21.01 13.77
CA VAL A 130 3.23 -21.41 12.88
C VAL A 130 4.40 -21.99 13.68
N LEU A 131 4.82 -21.32 14.76
CA LEU A 131 5.91 -21.79 15.62
C LEU A 131 5.54 -23.10 16.33
N ALA A 132 4.29 -23.24 16.78
CA ALA A 132 3.78 -24.48 17.35
C ALA A 132 3.80 -25.63 16.34
N GLY A 133 3.46 -25.37 15.07
CA GLY A 133 3.58 -26.34 13.97
C GLY A 133 5.01 -26.84 13.78
N VAL A 134 6.01 -25.96 13.89
CA VAL A 134 7.44 -26.33 13.86
C VAL A 134 7.82 -27.20 15.05
N VAL A 135 7.48 -26.80 16.28
CA VAL A 135 7.80 -27.58 17.49
C VAL A 135 7.15 -28.96 17.43
N ALA A 136 5.87 -29.03 17.09
CA ALA A 136 5.13 -30.29 16.97
C ALA A 136 5.67 -31.18 15.84
N GLY A 137 6.06 -30.60 14.71
CA GLY A 137 6.57 -31.35 13.56
C GLY A 137 7.94 -31.99 13.82
N TRP A 138 8.77 -31.35 14.64
CA TRP A 138 10.10 -31.83 15.01
C TRP A 138 10.17 -32.49 16.40
N ALA A 139 9.03 -32.72 17.05
CA ALA A 139 8.93 -33.41 18.34
C ALA A 139 9.09 -34.95 18.20
N LEU A 140 10.20 -35.39 17.61
CA LEU A 140 10.53 -36.81 17.45
C LEU A 140 11.00 -37.45 18.76
N SER A 141 11.57 -36.65 19.67
CA SER A 141 12.01 -37.05 21.00
C SER A 141 11.83 -35.90 21.99
N VAL A 142 11.72 -36.22 23.29
CA VAL A 142 11.55 -35.21 24.34
C VAL A 142 12.71 -34.17 24.36
N PRO A 143 14.00 -34.57 24.24
CA PRO A 143 15.09 -33.60 24.19
C PRO A 143 15.02 -32.69 22.97
N LEU A 144 14.67 -33.23 21.79
CA LEU A 144 14.56 -32.44 20.56
C LEU A 144 13.37 -31.48 20.61
N ALA A 145 12.25 -31.89 21.21
CA ALA A 145 11.08 -31.03 21.41
C ALA A 145 11.38 -29.84 22.33
N LEU A 146 12.07 -30.08 23.44
CA LEU A 146 12.51 -29.01 24.36
C LEU A 146 13.51 -28.06 23.69
N PHE A 147 14.44 -28.60 22.89
CA PHE A 147 15.39 -27.80 22.14
C PHE A 147 14.73 -26.96 21.05
N ALA A 148 13.78 -27.53 20.30
CA ALA A 148 12.99 -26.82 19.30
C ALA A 148 12.13 -25.73 19.93
N LEU A 149 11.51 -26.00 21.08
CA LEU A 149 10.75 -25.01 21.86
C LEU A 149 11.63 -23.83 22.27
N LEU A 150 12.81 -24.09 22.84
CA LEU A 150 13.77 -23.06 23.22
C LEU A 150 14.22 -22.24 22.00
N THR A 151 14.52 -22.91 20.89
CA THR A 151 14.92 -22.27 19.63
C THR A 151 13.81 -21.35 19.10
N MET A 152 12.56 -21.81 19.11
CA MET A 152 11.41 -21.01 18.67
C MET A 152 11.12 -19.82 19.57
N LEU A 153 11.37 -19.93 20.89
CA LEU A 153 11.20 -18.81 21.83
C LEU A 153 12.23 -17.70 21.56
N ILE A 154 13.49 -18.07 21.32
CA ILE A 154 14.55 -17.11 20.93
C ILE A 154 14.23 -16.51 19.56
N PHE A 155 13.77 -17.33 18.60
CA PHE A 155 13.37 -16.86 17.29
C PHE A 155 12.17 -15.90 17.35
N TYR A 156 11.18 -16.14 18.21
CA TYR A 156 10.08 -15.21 18.45
C TYR A 156 10.61 -13.84 18.92
N ALA A 157 11.51 -13.82 19.92
CA ALA A 157 12.12 -12.58 20.40
C ALA A 157 12.87 -11.84 19.29
N GLN A 158 13.51 -12.58 18.37
CA GLN A 158 14.20 -12.02 17.21
C GLN A 158 13.24 -11.40 16.18
N VAL A 159 12.14 -12.11 15.86
CA VAL A 159 11.10 -11.64 14.94
C VAL A 159 10.44 -10.38 15.47
N VAL A 160 10.07 -10.37 16.75
CA VAL A 160 9.47 -9.19 17.38
C VAL A 160 10.49 -8.05 17.48
N GLY A 161 11.72 -8.35 17.91
CA GLY A 161 12.78 -7.36 18.06
C GLY A 161 13.10 -6.63 16.75
N ILE A 162 13.23 -7.35 15.63
CA ILE A 162 13.49 -6.72 14.33
C ILE A 162 12.30 -5.88 13.86
N SER A 163 11.08 -6.38 14.08
CA SER A 163 9.84 -5.70 13.71
C SER A 163 9.72 -4.35 14.43
N GLN A 164 9.99 -4.34 15.74
CA GLN A 164 9.99 -3.13 16.56
C GLN A 164 11.17 -2.20 16.27
N LEU A 165 12.36 -2.74 15.94
CA LEU A 165 13.50 -1.94 15.49
C LEU A 165 13.17 -1.18 14.20
N VAL A 166 12.57 -1.86 13.22
CA VAL A 166 12.12 -1.25 11.96
C VAL A 166 11.10 -0.16 12.24
N LEU A 167 10.10 -0.42 13.09
CA LEU A 167 9.10 0.57 13.48
C LEU A 167 9.74 1.81 14.14
N ALA A 168 10.69 1.62 15.06
CA ALA A 168 11.38 2.71 15.74
C ALA A 168 12.25 3.55 14.77
N LEU A 169 12.92 2.89 13.82
CA LEU A 169 13.70 3.56 12.76
C LEU A 169 12.81 4.35 11.80
N LEU A 170 11.67 3.78 11.40
CA LEU A 170 10.66 4.46 10.59
C LEU A 170 10.11 5.68 11.34
N ALA A 171 9.81 5.53 12.63
CA ALA A 171 9.30 6.63 13.44
C ALA A 171 10.25 7.81 13.48
N ARG A 172 11.55 7.54 13.63
CA ARG A 172 12.59 8.56 13.64
C ARG A 172 12.80 9.20 12.26
N THR A 173 12.80 8.42 11.19
CA THR A 173 13.02 8.94 9.82
C THR A 173 11.86 9.81 9.35
N LEU A 174 10.61 9.40 9.66
CA LEU A 174 9.37 10.11 9.30
C LEU A 174 9.14 11.43 10.08
N GLN A 175 9.92 11.70 11.13
CA GLN A 175 9.86 12.99 11.84
C GLN A 175 10.39 14.15 10.98
N SER A 176 11.31 13.90 10.04
CA SER A 176 11.82 14.98 9.19
C SER A 176 10.85 15.26 8.03
N ARG A 177 10.55 16.54 7.78
CA ARG A 177 9.65 16.93 6.67
C ARG A 177 10.12 16.40 5.31
N ARG A 178 11.44 16.39 5.07
CA ARG A 178 12.02 15.91 3.80
C ARG A 178 11.85 14.41 3.61
N PHE A 179 12.07 13.60 4.65
CA PHE A 179 11.88 12.15 4.56
C PHE A 179 10.41 11.76 4.61
N ARG A 180 9.54 12.55 5.22
CA ARG A 180 8.09 12.32 5.12
C ARG A 180 7.61 12.41 3.67
N ASP A 181 8.05 13.42 2.95
CA ASP A 181 7.63 13.62 1.56
C ASP A 181 8.27 12.55 0.64
N LEU A 182 9.54 12.18 0.88
CA LEU A 182 10.22 11.07 0.19
C LEU A 182 9.63 9.70 0.53
N SER A 183 9.14 9.52 1.75
CA SER A 183 8.63 8.23 2.21
C SER A 183 7.47 7.77 1.33
N VAL A 184 6.59 8.66 0.88
CA VAL A 184 5.45 8.29 0.03
C VAL A 184 5.94 7.59 -1.25
N ILE A 185 7.04 8.05 -1.85
CA ILE A 185 7.64 7.45 -3.03
C ILE A 185 8.31 6.12 -2.70
N VAL A 186 9.10 6.06 -1.61
CA VAL A 186 9.77 4.83 -1.17
C VAL A 186 8.75 3.75 -0.83
N ILE A 187 7.64 4.14 -0.20
CA ILE A 187 6.52 3.29 0.18
C ILE A 187 5.88 2.67 -1.07
N VAL A 188 5.56 3.49 -2.07
CA VAL A 188 5.01 3.01 -3.35
C VAL A 188 5.98 2.03 -4.01
N LEU A 189 7.25 2.40 -4.12
CA LEU A 189 8.27 1.55 -4.73
C LEU A 189 8.42 0.22 -3.98
N PHE A 190 8.38 0.25 -2.65
CA PHE A 190 8.47 -0.93 -1.80
C PHE A 190 7.24 -1.84 -1.94
N SER A 191 6.03 -1.28 -1.90
CA SER A 191 4.78 -2.03 -2.09
C SER A 191 4.75 -2.72 -3.46
N SER A 192 5.15 -1.99 -4.50
CA SER A 192 5.29 -2.51 -5.86
C SER A 192 6.35 -3.61 -5.97
N SER A 193 7.48 -3.46 -5.29
CA SER A 193 8.51 -4.50 -5.21
C SER A 193 7.98 -5.75 -4.50
N CYS A 194 7.21 -5.58 -3.42
CA CYS A 194 6.58 -6.68 -2.71
C CYS A 194 5.62 -7.46 -3.61
N TYR A 195 4.83 -6.77 -4.45
CA TYR A 195 3.95 -7.41 -5.43
C TYR A 195 4.73 -8.21 -6.49
N ILE A 196 5.82 -7.65 -7.02
CA ILE A 196 6.71 -8.36 -7.95
C ILE A 196 7.27 -9.62 -7.28
N VAL A 197 7.78 -9.48 -6.05
CA VAL A 197 8.33 -10.61 -5.29
C VAL A 197 7.25 -11.67 -5.05
N SER A 198 6.04 -11.29 -4.63
CA SER A 198 4.97 -12.27 -4.42
C SER A 198 4.61 -13.03 -5.70
N GLN A 199 4.58 -12.34 -6.84
CA GLN A 199 4.30 -12.97 -8.12
C GLN A 199 5.41 -13.93 -8.55
N LEU A 200 6.68 -13.54 -8.36
CA LEU A 200 7.83 -14.39 -8.61
C LEU A 200 7.84 -15.62 -7.70
N VAL A 201 7.47 -15.47 -6.43
CA VAL A 201 7.36 -16.57 -5.46
C VAL A 201 6.24 -17.53 -5.88
N ILE A 202 5.04 -17.04 -6.17
CA ILE A 202 3.91 -17.89 -6.61
C ILE A 202 4.32 -18.69 -7.85
N ARG A 203 4.95 -18.04 -8.84
CA ARG A 203 5.45 -18.71 -10.05
C ARG A 203 6.53 -19.74 -9.73
N GLY A 204 7.48 -19.38 -8.85
CA GLY A 204 8.53 -20.28 -8.39
C GLY A 204 7.94 -21.53 -7.79
N LEU A 205 7.01 -21.38 -6.84
CA LEU A 205 6.29 -22.48 -6.17
C LEU A 205 5.49 -23.35 -7.15
N SER A 206 4.92 -22.78 -8.21
CA SER A 206 4.18 -23.52 -9.24
C SER A 206 5.06 -24.22 -10.28
N SER A 207 6.38 -24.00 -10.28
CA SER A 207 7.29 -24.60 -11.25
C SER A 207 7.76 -26.00 -10.82
N SER A 208 7.92 -26.93 -11.77
CA SER A 208 8.51 -28.26 -11.52
C SER A 208 9.91 -28.18 -10.90
N ASN A 209 10.65 -27.12 -11.24
CA ASN A 209 11.99 -26.84 -10.74
C ASN A 209 12.03 -26.58 -9.23
N PHE A 210 10.93 -26.19 -8.59
CA PHE A 210 10.88 -25.97 -7.15
C PHE A 210 10.98 -27.27 -6.37
N ILE A 211 10.28 -28.32 -6.85
CA ILE A 211 10.36 -29.65 -6.23
C ILE A 211 11.78 -30.20 -6.36
N ASP A 212 12.43 -29.99 -7.50
CA ASP A 212 13.82 -30.40 -7.71
C ASP A 212 14.80 -29.57 -6.87
N ALA A 213 14.57 -28.27 -6.69
CA ALA A 213 15.36 -27.42 -5.80
C ALA A 213 15.22 -27.81 -4.32
N LEU A 214 14.03 -28.26 -3.88
CA LEU A 214 13.82 -28.81 -2.54
C LEU A 214 14.58 -30.13 -2.34
N LYS A 215 14.62 -30.99 -3.36
CA LYS A 215 15.37 -32.25 -3.32
C LYS A 215 16.89 -32.02 -3.33
N ASN A 216 17.36 -30.97 -3.98
CA ASN A 216 18.79 -30.65 -4.13
C ASN A 216 19.34 -29.76 -3.00
N ALA A 217 18.56 -29.46 -1.97
CA ALA A 217 18.96 -28.64 -0.82
C ALA A 217 19.53 -27.26 -1.20
N THR A 218 18.99 -26.63 -2.24
CA THR A 218 19.56 -25.41 -2.82
C THR A 218 19.42 -24.19 -1.90
N PHE A 219 18.35 -24.09 -1.10
CA PHE A 219 18.07 -22.89 -0.32
C PHE A 219 18.83 -22.86 1.02
N SER A 220 19.01 -24.00 1.69
CA SER A 220 19.70 -24.06 2.98
C SER A 220 21.13 -23.48 2.94
N HIS A 221 21.84 -23.55 1.82
CA HIS A 221 23.20 -23.00 1.70
C HIS A 221 23.25 -21.47 1.83
N TYR A 222 22.24 -20.77 1.30
CA TYR A 222 22.15 -19.31 1.36
C TYR A 222 21.40 -18.84 2.61
N LEU A 223 20.29 -19.51 2.93
CA LEU A 223 19.39 -19.07 4.01
C LEU A 223 19.97 -19.30 5.41
N GLN A 224 20.91 -20.23 5.58
CA GLN A 224 21.53 -20.55 6.88
C GLN A 224 22.20 -19.36 7.59
N TRP A 225 22.67 -18.36 6.85
CA TRP A 225 23.34 -17.18 7.41
C TRP A 225 22.35 -16.13 7.95
N LEU A 226 21.06 -16.25 7.60
CA LEU A 226 20.02 -15.37 8.13
C LEU A 226 19.57 -15.88 9.51
N PRO A 227 19.15 -14.99 10.43
CA PRO A 227 18.61 -15.39 11.74
C PRO A 227 17.57 -16.54 11.69
N PRO A 228 16.55 -16.52 10.80
CA PRO A 228 15.64 -17.67 10.63
C PRO A 228 16.34 -18.96 10.18
N GLY A 229 17.37 -18.88 9.34
CA GLY A 229 18.13 -20.05 8.92
C GLY A 229 19.05 -20.60 10.00
N MET A 230 19.55 -19.76 10.93
CA MET A 230 20.28 -20.22 12.11
C MET A 230 19.37 -21.04 13.04
N ALA A 231 18.11 -20.61 13.21
CA ALA A 231 17.10 -21.38 13.95
C ALA A 231 16.81 -22.74 13.28
N ALA A 232 16.63 -22.75 11.95
CA ALA A 232 16.43 -23.98 11.19
C ALA A 232 17.65 -24.92 11.25
N ARG A 233 18.88 -24.39 11.09
CA ARG A 233 20.13 -25.15 11.21
C ARG A 233 20.30 -25.75 12.60
N ALA A 234 19.96 -25.03 13.66
CA ALA A 234 20.05 -25.53 15.04
C ALA A 234 19.17 -26.79 15.22
N ILE A 235 17.92 -26.73 14.78
CA ILE A 235 16.98 -27.88 14.84
C ILE A 235 17.46 -29.02 13.93
N GLN A 236 17.93 -28.71 12.73
CA GLN A 236 18.47 -29.72 11.80
C GLN A 236 19.65 -30.48 12.43
N GLN A 237 20.65 -29.79 12.99
CA GLN A 237 21.84 -30.43 13.57
C GLN A 237 21.49 -31.26 14.80
N ALA A 238 20.57 -30.78 15.64
CA ALA A 238 20.05 -31.55 16.77
C ALA A 238 19.29 -32.81 16.31
N SER A 239 18.52 -32.74 15.20
CA SER A 239 17.79 -33.90 14.68
C SER A 239 18.69 -35.01 14.13
N VAL A 240 19.88 -34.65 13.64
CA VAL A 240 20.91 -35.58 13.14
C VAL A 240 21.80 -36.10 14.29
N GLY A 241 21.60 -35.63 15.51
CA GLY A 241 22.37 -36.03 16.70
C GLY A 241 23.63 -35.21 16.96
N ASN A 242 23.93 -34.19 16.14
CA ASN A 242 25.06 -33.29 16.36
C ASN A 242 24.65 -32.11 17.27
N TRP A 243 24.49 -32.41 18.56
CA TRP A 243 24.09 -31.44 19.57
C TRP A 243 25.09 -30.28 19.70
N GLY A 244 26.39 -30.53 19.53
CA GLY A 244 27.44 -29.51 19.66
C GLY A 244 27.27 -28.38 18.63
N LEU A 245 27.10 -28.73 17.35
CA LEU A 245 26.80 -27.73 16.32
C LEU A 245 25.41 -27.12 16.49
N GLY A 246 24.42 -27.89 16.95
CA GLY A 246 23.08 -27.38 17.26
C GLY A 246 23.11 -26.23 18.29
N PHE A 247 23.82 -26.43 19.40
CA PHE A 247 24.02 -25.38 20.42
C PHE A 247 24.85 -24.20 19.90
N ALA A 248 25.83 -24.42 19.03
CA ALA A 248 26.61 -23.33 18.43
C ALA A 248 25.74 -22.41 17.57
N TRP A 249 24.86 -22.97 16.73
CA TRP A 249 23.90 -22.18 15.94
C TRP A 249 22.84 -21.49 16.80
N LEU A 250 22.37 -22.15 17.86
CA LEU A 250 21.46 -21.54 18.83
C LEU A 250 22.11 -20.35 19.55
N ALA A 251 23.38 -20.48 19.93
CA ALA A 251 24.15 -19.40 20.53
C ALA A 251 24.36 -18.23 19.56
N ALA A 252 24.67 -18.52 18.28
CA ALA A 252 24.77 -17.49 17.25
C ALA A 252 23.45 -16.72 17.08
N LEU A 253 22.31 -17.44 17.02
CA LEU A 253 20.98 -16.82 16.99
C LEU A 253 20.75 -15.93 18.22
N PHE A 254 21.04 -16.45 19.42
CA PHE A 254 20.87 -15.72 20.67
C PHE A 254 21.69 -14.42 20.71
N VAL A 255 22.95 -14.46 20.26
CA VAL A 255 23.81 -13.27 20.17
C VAL A 255 23.23 -12.24 19.22
N ILE A 256 22.79 -12.65 18.02
CA ILE A 256 22.19 -11.73 17.05
C ILE A 256 20.89 -11.13 17.61
N THR A 257 20.07 -11.92 18.31
CA THR A 257 18.88 -11.43 19.01
C THR A 257 19.23 -10.37 20.04
N GLY A 258 20.26 -10.60 20.85
CA GLY A 258 20.78 -9.61 21.79
C GLY A 258 21.21 -8.30 21.11
N VAL A 259 21.91 -8.38 19.96
CA VAL A 259 22.32 -7.21 19.18
C VAL A 259 21.13 -6.44 18.64
N VAL A 260 20.13 -7.10 18.05
CA VAL A 260 18.93 -6.44 17.51
C VAL A 260 18.15 -5.73 18.62
N LEU A 261 17.93 -6.41 19.74
CA LEU A 261 17.26 -5.84 20.91
C LEU A 261 18.04 -4.62 21.46
N TYR A 262 19.36 -4.72 21.54
CA TYR A 262 20.22 -3.60 21.96
C TYR A 262 20.15 -2.41 20.99
N LEU A 263 20.20 -2.65 19.68
CA LEU A 263 20.04 -1.61 18.66
C LEU A 263 18.67 -0.93 18.75
N TRP A 264 17.61 -1.72 18.98
CA TRP A 264 16.27 -1.18 19.17
C TRP A 264 16.21 -0.25 20.37
N GLN A 265 16.79 -0.67 21.50
CA GLN A 265 16.90 0.15 22.69
C GLN A 265 17.62 1.48 22.41
N LEU A 266 18.75 1.45 21.71
CA LEU A 266 19.50 2.66 21.35
C LEU A 266 18.69 3.62 20.47
N VAL A 267 17.91 3.09 19.52
CA VAL A 267 17.07 3.91 18.63
C VAL A 267 15.95 4.58 19.42
N VAL A 268 15.27 3.84 20.31
CA VAL A 268 14.21 4.35 21.17
C VAL A 268 14.74 5.44 22.11
N GLU A 269 15.87 5.21 22.75
CA GLU A 269 16.46 6.15 23.71
C GLU A 269 16.89 7.45 23.03
N ARG A 270 17.48 7.37 21.82
CA ARG A 270 17.79 8.54 21.00
C ARG A 270 16.53 9.28 20.55
N GLY A 271 15.43 8.56 20.29
CA GLY A 271 14.14 9.16 19.90
C GLY A 271 13.44 9.90 21.04
N LEU A 272 13.60 9.43 22.29
CA LEU A 272 13.04 10.07 23.49
C LEU A 272 13.87 11.27 23.97
N THR A 273 15.19 11.24 23.74
CA THR A 273 16.13 12.30 24.16
C THR A 273 16.33 13.41 23.13
N SER A 274 16.08 13.13 21.84
CA SER A 274 15.94 14.20 20.86
C SER A 274 14.66 14.96 21.18
N THR A 275 14.79 16.16 21.73
CA THR A 275 13.69 17.14 21.79
C THR A 275 12.94 17.08 20.48
N GLU A 276 11.61 16.91 20.54
CA GLU A 276 10.70 17.08 19.41
C GLU A 276 11.17 18.32 18.68
N GLY A 277 11.92 18.11 17.60
CA GLY A 277 12.69 19.17 16.98
C GLY A 277 11.65 20.06 16.38
N GLY A 278 11.25 21.08 17.15
CA GLY A 278 10.41 22.19 16.75
C GLY A 278 11.01 22.60 15.45
N GLY A 279 10.35 22.18 14.36
CA GLY A 279 10.93 22.25 13.05
C GLY A 279 11.27 23.70 12.92
N THR A 280 12.56 24.01 12.97
CA THR A 280 13.03 25.38 13.03
C THR A 280 12.36 25.98 11.82
N THR A 281 11.35 26.79 12.08
CA THR A 281 10.74 27.61 11.08
C THR A 281 11.91 28.51 10.77
N SER A 282 12.73 28.07 9.81
CA SER A 282 13.51 28.97 9.01
C SER A 282 12.42 29.79 8.38
N VAL A 283 12.01 30.82 9.12
CA VAL A 283 11.41 32.02 8.60
C VAL A 283 12.50 32.53 7.69
N ARG A 284 12.57 31.92 6.50
CA ARG A 284 13.24 32.50 5.36
C ARG A 284 12.44 33.76 5.18
N ARG A 285 12.95 34.84 5.77
CA ARG A 285 12.44 36.20 5.69
C ARG A 285 12.38 36.45 4.20
N ARG A 286 11.22 36.16 3.61
CA ARG A 286 10.99 36.29 2.19
C ARG A 286 10.97 37.78 2.03
N ARG A 287 12.10 38.33 1.58
CA ARG A 287 12.21 39.72 1.17
C ARG A 287 11.02 39.93 0.25
N VAL A 288 10.06 40.73 0.70
CA VAL A 288 9.00 41.25 -0.15
C VAL A 288 9.74 42.16 -1.10
N VAL A 289 10.20 41.58 -2.20
CA VAL A 289 10.54 42.36 -3.37
C VAL A 289 9.17 42.69 -3.94
N GLU A 290 8.74 43.93 -3.75
CA GLU A 290 7.75 44.55 -4.62
C GLU A 290 8.30 44.45 -6.04
N THR A 291 7.98 43.35 -6.72
CA THR A 291 8.09 43.30 -8.17
C THR A 291 6.83 43.97 -8.71
N THR A 292 6.84 45.30 -8.72
CA THR A 292 6.10 46.13 -9.69
C THR A 292 6.72 45.86 -11.06
N HIS A 293 6.49 44.66 -11.56
CA HIS A 293 6.79 44.29 -12.92
C HIS A 293 5.49 43.74 -13.51
N ALA A 294 4.73 44.67 -14.09
CA ALA A 294 3.85 44.39 -15.21
C ALA A 294 4.71 43.81 -16.34
N GLN A 295 5.07 42.52 -16.22
CA GLN A 295 5.62 41.76 -17.31
C GLN A 295 4.45 41.45 -18.23
N THR A 296 4.36 42.21 -19.31
CA THR A 296 3.74 41.79 -20.57
C THR A 296 4.39 40.48 -20.99
N ALA A 297 3.87 39.38 -20.45
CA ALA A 297 4.28 38.04 -20.83
C ALA A 297 3.85 37.83 -22.28
N SER A 298 4.84 37.57 -23.14
CA SER A 298 4.69 37.04 -24.50
C SER A 298 3.45 36.15 -24.60
N SER A 299 2.45 36.60 -25.35
CA SER A 299 1.17 35.93 -25.51
C SER A 299 1.36 34.54 -26.11
N SER A 300 1.39 33.54 -25.23
CA SER A 300 1.48 32.14 -25.61
C SER A 300 0.20 31.73 -26.34
N ARG A 301 0.29 30.95 -27.42
CA ARG A 301 -0.88 30.49 -28.21
C ARG A 301 -2.01 29.87 -27.36
N TRP A 302 -1.68 29.36 -26.18
CA TRP A 302 -2.60 28.86 -25.17
C TRP A 302 -3.57 29.91 -24.59
N GLU A 303 -3.29 31.21 -24.75
CA GLU A 303 -4.18 32.31 -24.32
C GLU A 303 -5.43 32.48 -25.18
N ARG A 304 -5.43 31.94 -26.41
CA ARG A 304 -6.56 32.08 -27.33
C ARG A 304 -7.59 30.95 -27.23
N ILE A 305 -7.23 29.81 -26.64
CA ILE A 305 -8.03 28.57 -26.72
C ILE A 305 -8.83 28.33 -25.43
N LEU A 306 -8.33 28.76 -24.26
CA LEU A 306 -8.96 28.48 -22.96
C LEU A 306 -9.36 29.78 -22.25
N PRO A 307 -10.55 29.83 -21.62
CA PRO A 307 -10.94 30.97 -20.78
C PRO A 307 -9.93 31.21 -19.65
N ALA A 308 -9.64 32.48 -19.34
CA ALA A 308 -8.63 32.87 -18.36
C ALA A 308 -8.83 32.21 -16.98
N GLN A 309 -10.09 32.07 -16.54
CA GLN A 309 -10.45 31.44 -15.26
C GLN A 309 -10.12 29.94 -15.24
N VAL A 310 -10.41 29.21 -16.33
CA VAL A 310 -10.11 27.77 -16.47
C VAL A 310 -8.59 27.56 -16.41
N ARG A 311 -7.83 28.41 -17.11
CA ARG A 311 -6.37 28.38 -17.12
C ARG A 311 -5.78 28.61 -15.72
N ALA A 312 -6.29 29.60 -15.00
CA ALA A 312 -5.81 29.92 -13.65
C ALA A 312 -5.98 28.74 -12.69
N ILE A 313 -7.13 28.06 -12.75
CA ILE A 313 -7.43 26.87 -11.94
C ILE A 313 -6.54 25.69 -12.35
N ALA A 314 -6.35 25.45 -13.65
CA ALA A 314 -5.47 24.39 -14.12
C ALA A 314 -4.01 24.59 -13.66
N ILE A 315 -3.48 25.81 -13.75
CA ILE A 315 -2.13 26.14 -13.29
C ILE A 315 -2.01 25.97 -11.77
N LYS A 316 -3.05 26.32 -11.01
CA LYS A 316 -3.11 26.09 -9.56
C LYS A 316 -2.99 24.60 -9.26
N ASP A 317 -3.81 23.77 -9.90
CA ASP A 317 -3.85 22.33 -9.64
C ASP A 317 -2.53 21.65 -10.07
N VAL A 318 -1.92 22.02 -11.20
CA VAL A 318 -0.58 21.52 -11.59
C VAL A 318 0.47 21.84 -10.53
N LYS A 319 0.43 23.05 -9.94
CA LYS A 319 1.34 23.39 -8.83
C LYS A 319 1.05 22.56 -7.58
N TYR A 320 -0.19 22.19 -7.33
CA TYR A 320 -0.57 21.33 -6.20
C TYR A 320 -0.06 19.90 -6.40
N TYR A 321 -0.22 19.31 -7.60
CA TYR A 321 0.35 17.99 -7.91
C TYR A 321 1.87 17.93 -7.69
N ARG A 322 2.59 19.03 -7.96
CA ARG A 322 4.04 19.09 -7.74
C ARG A 322 4.43 19.37 -6.28
N ARG A 323 3.61 20.12 -5.54
CA ARG A 323 3.95 20.59 -4.17
C ARG A 323 3.36 19.73 -3.06
N ASP A 324 2.23 19.08 -3.30
CA ASP A 324 1.60 18.17 -2.34
C ASP A 324 2.15 16.75 -2.57
N PRO A 325 2.94 16.21 -1.61
CA PRO A 325 3.51 14.87 -1.73
C PRO A 325 2.44 13.78 -1.79
N GLN A 326 1.22 14.03 -1.29
CA GLN A 326 0.13 13.07 -1.36
C GLN A 326 -0.40 12.94 -2.80
N LEU A 327 -0.58 14.06 -3.50
CA LEU A 327 -1.00 14.06 -4.91
C LEU A 327 0.11 13.51 -5.81
N LEU A 328 1.36 13.87 -5.54
CA LEU A 328 2.52 13.30 -6.24
C LEU A 328 2.63 11.79 -5.99
N GLY A 329 2.38 11.35 -4.76
CA GLY A 329 2.35 9.96 -4.35
C GLY A 329 1.32 9.14 -5.12
N LEU A 330 0.09 9.65 -5.21
CA LEU A 330 -0.99 9.01 -5.99
C LEU A 330 -0.63 8.89 -7.48
N LEU A 331 -0.05 9.94 -8.06
CA LEU A 331 0.42 9.93 -9.45
C LEU A 331 1.58 8.93 -9.64
N SER A 332 2.53 8.89 -8.70
CA SER A 332 3.62 7.90 -8.76
C SER A 332 3.12 6.47 -8.60
N GLN A 333 2.12 6.24 -7.74
CA GLN A 333 1.51 4.94 -7.53
C GLN A 333 0.83 4.42 -8.79
N SER A 334 0.10 5.30 -9.50
CA SER A 334 -0.46 4.99 -10.82
C SER A 334 0.62 4.44 -11.77
N LEU A 335 1.66 5.25 -12.01
CA LEU A 335 2.74 4.90 -12.94
C LEU A 335 3.48 3.61 -12.55
N VAL A 336 3.81 3.45 -11.27
CA VAL A 336 4.56 2.27 -10.80
C VAL A 336 3.70 1.01 -10.90
N THR A 337 2.42 1.07 -10.54
CA THR A 337 1.51 -0.10 -10.67
C THR A 337 1.44 -0.55 -12.12
N ILE A 338 1.35 0.39 -13.06
CA ILE A 338 1.29 0.05 -14.49
C ILE A 338 2.62 -0.54 -14.97
N ALA A 339 3.76 0.05 -14.61
CA ALA A 339 5.08 -0.48 -14.97
C ALA A 339 5.29 -1.90 -14.44
N VAL A 340 4.86 -2.16 -13.20
CA VAL A 340 4.93 -3.48 -12.55
C VAL A 340 4.07 -4.50 -13.29
N LEU A 341 2.84 -4.15 -13.65
CA LEU A 341 1.94 -5.05 -14.37
C LEU A 341 2.48 -5.39 -15.77
N LEU A 342 3.00 -4.41 -16.51
CA LEU A 342 3.67 -4.64 -17.79
C LEU A 342 4.90 -5.55 -17.63
N PHE A 343 5.70 -5.33 -16.58
CA PHE A 343 6.86 -6.17 -16.29
C PHE A 343 6.45 -7.61 -15.97
N VAL A 344 5.42 -7.79 -15.14
CA VAL A 344 4.88 -9.09 -14.75
C VAL A 344 4.30 -9.84 -15.94
N THR A 345 3.56 -9.18 -16.83
CA THR A 345 3.02 -9.83 -18.04
C THR A 345 4.15 -10.29 -18.96
N VAL A 346 5.16 -9.45 -19.21
CA VAL A 346 6.33 -9.84 -20.03
C VAL A 346 7.05 -11.06 -19.44
N ILE A 347 7.26 -11.07 -18.13
CA ILE A 347 7.94 -12.17 -17.44
C ILE A 347 7.10 -13.45 -17.42
N ASN A 348 5.81 -13.36 -17.09
CA ASN A 348 4.92 -14.52 -17.00
C ASN A 348 4.84 -15.29 -18.32
N THR A 349 5.05 -14.60 -19.43
CA THR A 349 4.96 -15.21 -20.74
C THR A 349 6.28 -15.65 -21.36
N GLY A 350 7.37 -15.69 -20.59
CA GLY A 350 8.63 -16.29 -21.05
C GLY A 350 9.43 -15.42 -22.02
N GLY A 351 9.26 -14.10 -21.94
CA GLY A 351 9.99 -13.10 -22.73
C GLY A 351 9.09 -12.39 -23.75
N VAL A 352 9.64 -11.33 -24.36
CA VAL A 352 8.93 -10.45 -25.31
C VAL A 352 8.34 -11.25 -26.49
N ASN A 353 9.00 -12.33 -26.91
CA ASN A 353 8.58 -13.15 -28.05
C ASN A 353 7.49 -14.19 -27.76
N ARG A 354 7.11 -14.43 -26.49
CA ARG A 354 6.16 -15.50 -26.13
C ARG A 354 4.96 -14.99 -25.31
N ILE A 355 4.53 -13.75 -25.51
CA ILE A 355 3.36 -13.15 -24.83
C ILE A 355 2.03 -13.78 -25.31
N THR A 356 1.71 -14.96 -24.78
CA THR A 356 0.53 -15.79 -25.07
C THR A 356 -0.70 -15.55 -24.21
N ILE A 357 -0.64 -14.95 -23.02
CA ILE A 357 -1.85 -14.83 -22.17
C ILE A 357 -2.84 -13.80 -22.72
N PHE A 358 -2.36 -12.75 -23.41
CA PHE A 358 -3.23 -11.75 -24.05
C PHE A 358 -2.83 -11.36 -25.49
N GLY A 359 -1.67 -11.77 -26.02
CA GLY A 359 -1.27 -11.46 -27.41
C GLY A 359 -1.53 -10.00 -27.82
N HIS A 360 -2.13 -9.79 -29.00
CA HIS A 360 -2.55 -8.48 -29.52
C HIS A 360 -3.64 -7.79 -28.67
N TRP A 361 -4.40 -8.52 -27.85
CA TRP A 361 -5.45 -7.98 -26.99
C TRP A 361 -4.92 -7.18 -25.79
N ALA A 362 -3.64 -7.37 -25.43
CA ALA A 362 -3.02 -6.60 -24.35
C ALA A 362 -3.07 -5.08 -24.61
N VAL A 363 -2.95 -4.66 -25.88
CA VAL A 363 -3.05 -3.24 -26.28
C VAL A 363 -4.48 -2.72 -26.11
N MET A 364 -5.50 -3.55 -26.36
CA MET A 364 -6.91 -3.16 -26.15
C MET A 364 -7.31 -3.15 -24.68
N ILE A 365 -6.65 -3.94 -23.82
CA ILE A 365 -6.91 -3.98 -22.36
C ILE A 365 -6.16 -2.86 -21.64
N ALA A 366 -5.07 -2.33 -22.22
CA ALA A 366 -4.25 -1.27 -21.63
C ALA A 366 -5.05 -0.06 -21.07
N PRO A 367 -6.10 0.46 -21.75
CA PRO A 367 -6.91 1.55 -21.23
C PRO A 367 -7.63 1.26 -19.90
N LEU A 368 -7.99 0.00 -19.62
CA LEU A 368 -8.66 -0.38 -18.37
C LEU A 368 -7.81 -0.07 -17.13
N TYR A 369 -6.49 -0.23 -17.24
CA TYR A 369 -5.57 0.09 -16.14
C TYR A 369 -5.54 1.58 -15.83
N ILE A 370 -5.65 2.41 -16.86
CA ILE A 370 -5.70 3.86 -16.74
C ILE A 370 -6.98 4.25 -16.01
N PHE A 371 -8.10 3.61 -16.30
CA PHE A 371 -9.37 3.89 -15.63
C PHE A 371 -9.28 3.63 -14.12
N LEU A 372 -8.61 2.54 -13.70
CA LEU A 372 -8.39 2.27 -12.27
C LEU A 372 -7.53 3.34 -11.60
N SER A 373 -6.50 3.84 -12.29
CA SER A 373 -5.64 4.89 -11.76
C SER A 373 -6.32 6.26 -11.68
N LEU A 374 -6.91 6.71 -12.80
CA LEU A 374 -7.60 8.00 -12.92
C LEU A 374 -8.86 8.08 -12.08
N TYR A 375 -9.53 6.95 -11.84
CA TYR A 375 -10.64 6.87 -10.90
C TYR A 375 -10.26 7.48 -9.54
N THR A 376 -9.05 7.18 -9.04
CA THR A 376 -8.58 7.70 -7.75
C THR A 376 -8.45 9.22 -7.74
N LEU A 377 -8.12 9.85 -8.88
CA LEU A 377 -7.97 11.30 -9.03
C LEU A 377 -9.31 12.00 -9.33
N SER A 378 -10.22 11.34 -10.05
CA SER A 378 -11.48 11.89 -10.53
C SER A 378 -12.65 11.73 -9.54
N TYR A 379 -12.63 10.66 -8.73
CA TYR A 379 -13.77 10.27 -7.88
C TYR A 379 -14.12 11.30 -6.80
N ASN A 380 -13.17 12.16 -6.39
CA ASN A 380 -13.40 13.15 -5.34
C ASN A 380 -12.47 14.36 -5.46
N VAL A 381 -12.70 15.14 -6.52
CA VAL A 381 -11.84 16.28 -6.90
C VAL A 381 -11.80 17.36 -5.82
N PHE A 382 -12.92 17.61 -5.14
CA PHE A 382 -13.00 18.62 -4.09
C PHE A 382 -12.37 18.14 -2.77
N GLY A 383 -12.50 16.85 -2.44
CA GLY A 383 -11.93 16.33 -1.19
C GLY A 383 -10.43 16.55 -1.05
N PHE A 384 -9.68 16.56 -2.16
CA PHE A 384 -8.24 16.82 -2.16
C PHE A 384 -7.85 18.28 -1.84
N GLU A 385 -8.73 19.25 -2.04
CA GLU A 385 -8.46 20.67 -1.75
C GLU A 385 -8.66 21.05 -0.28
N ARG A 386 -9.42 20.26 0.49
CA ARG A 386 -9.59 20.45 1.94
C ARG A 386 -10.01 21.90 2.28
N GLN A 387 -9.32 22.54 3.22
CA GLN A 387 -9.61 23.89 3.70
C GLN A 387 -9.48 24.97 2.61
N SER A 388 -8.70 24.77 1.54
CA SER A 388 -8.57 25.79 0.49
C SER A 388 -9.82 25.95 -0.38
N LEU A 389 -10.76 25.00 -0.30
CA LEU A 389 -12.05 25.11 -0.99
C LEU A 389 -12.86 26.32 -0.55
N THR A 390 -12.79 26.68 0.73
CA THR A 390 -13.52 27.86 1.25
C THR A 390 -13.09 29.11 0.50
N THR A 391 -11.79 29.28 0.29
CA THR A 391 -11.22 30.40 -0.46
C THR A 391 -11.59 30.34 -1.94
N LEU A 392 -11.63 29.14 -2.54
CA LEU A 392 -11.98 28.98 -3.95
C LEU A 392 -13.43 29.41 -4.23
N PHE A 393 -14.37 29.06 -3.35
CA PHE A 393 -15.78 29.42 -3.51
C PHE A 393 -16.11 30.89 -3.21
N LEU A 394 -15.20 31.64 -2.58
CA LEU A 394 -15.35 33.08 -2.39
C LEU A 394 -15.09 33.87 -3.68
N PHE A 395 -14.38 33.30 -4.66
CA PHE A 395 -14.14 33.98 -5.92
C PHE A 395 -15.38 33.90 -6.85
N PRO A 396 -15.72 34.98 -7.57
CA PRO A 396 -16.85 35.01 -8.50
C PRO A 396 -16.51 34.27 -9.80
N ILE A 397 -16.48 32.93 -9.74
CA ILE A 397 -16.14 32.05 -10.86
C ILE A 397 -17.33 31.15 -11.16
N ASP A 398 -17.67 31.04 -12.44
CA ASP A 398 -18.72 30.11 -12.87
C ASP A 398 -18.39 28.67 -12.48
N PRO A 399 -19.32 27.93 -11.84
CA PRO A 399 -19.13 26.52 -11.47
C PRO A 399 -18.62 25.62 -12.60
N LYS A 400 -19.12 25.83 -13.83
CA LYS A 400 -18.69 25.09 -15.03
C LYS A 400 -17.19 25.25 -15.29
N ARG A 401 -16.67 26.47 -15.13
CA ARG A 401 -15.27 26.79 -15.38
C ARG A 401 -14.35 26.22 -14.29
N ILE A 402 -14.86 26.11 -13.06
CA ILE A 402 -14.16 25.41 -11.98
C ILE A 402 -13.97 23.94 -12.36
N LEU A 403 -15.05 23.22 -12.71
CA LEU A 403 -14.97 21.81 -13.10
C LEU A 403 -14.07 21.61 -14.33
N TRP A 404 -14.19 22.46 -15.36
CA TRP A 404 -13.34 22.37 -16.55
C TRP A 404 -11.85 22.54 -16.24
N GLY A 405 -11.48 23.51 -15.39
CA GLY A 405 -10.08 23.76 -15.04
C GLY A 405 -9.45 22.57 -14.32
N LYS A 406 -10.22 21.91 -13.46
CA LYS A 406 -9.77 20.75 -12.68
C LYS A 406 -9.67 19.50 -13.56
N ASN A 407 -10.72 19.24 -14.33
CA ASN A 407 -10.80 18.08 -15.22
C ASN A 407 -9.77 18.15 -16.35
N LEU A 408 -9.39 19.35 -16.80
CA LEU A 408 -8.32 19.52 -17.78
C LEU A 408 -6.99 18.96 -17.29
N VAL A 409 -6.63 19.17 -16.02
CA VAL A 409 -5.38 18.66 -15.45
C VAL A 409 -5.40 17.14 -15.40
N VAL A 410 -6.50 16.56 -14.93
CA VAL A 410 -6.68 15.09 -14.88
C VAL A 410 -6.71 14.49 -16.28
N LEU A 411 -7.32 15.16 -17.26
CA LEU A 411 -7.34 14.73 -18.66
C LEU A 411 -5.94 14.71 -19.27
N VAL A 412 -5.12 15.74 -19.01
CA VAL A 412 -3.74 15.80 -19.51
C VAL A 412 -2.89 14.70 -18.88
N ILE A 413 -3.00 14.50 -17.56
CA ILE A 413 -2.29 13.42 -16.87
C ILE A 413 -2.72 12.06 -17.46
N GLY A 414 -4.02 11.83 -17.58
CA GLY A 414 -4.58 10.60 -18.15
C GLY A 414 -4.16 10.36 -19.60
N ALA A 415 -4.12 11.39 -20.43
CA ALA A 415 -3.67 11.27 -21.83
C ALA A 415 -2.16 10.95 -21.93
N ILE A 416 -1.33 11.50 -21.05
CA ILE A 416 0.10 11.19 -21.00
C ILE A 416 0.31 9.75 -20.53
N GLU A 417 -0.34 9.36 -19.43
CA GLU A 417 -0.31 7.97 -18.95
C GLU A 417 -0.81 7.03 -20.05
N MET A 418 -1.87 7.40 -20.75
CA MET A 418 -2.40 6.62 -21.85
C MET A 418 -1.41 6.39 -22.98
N ALA A 419 -0.78 7.45 -23.47
CA ALA A 419 0.21 7.34 -24.54
C ALA A 419 1.40 6.48 -24.12
N LEU A 420 1.85 6.59 -22.87
CA LEU A 420 2.95 5.80 -22.33
C LEU A 420 2.59 4.31 -22.26
N VAL A 421 1.40 3.98 -21.76
CA VAL A 421 1.01 2.58 -21.52
C VAL A 421 0.64 1.87 -22.81
N THR A 422 -0.17 2.48 -23.67
CA THR A 422 -0.53 1.88 -24.97
C THR A 422 0.69 1.81 -25.88
N GLY A 423 1.58 2.80 -25.84
CA GLY A 423 2.85 2.79 -26.56
C GLY A 423 3.78 1.67 -26.08
N ALA A 424 3.98 1.56 -24.76
CA ALA A 424 4.80 0.47 -24.19
C ALA A 424 4.22 -0.91 -24.52
N ALA A 425 2.90 -1.07 -24.40
CA ALA A 425 2.22 -2.32 -24.76
C ALA A 425 2.39 -2.65 -26.25
N ALA A 426 2.29 -1.67 -27.15
CA ALA A 426 2.48 -1.87 -28.58
C ALA A 426 3.92 -2.22 -28.95
N VAL A 427 4.91 -1.61 -28.29
CA VAL A 427 6.34 -1.95 -28.48
C VAL A 427 6.61 -3.39 -28.06
N VAL A 428 6.05 -3.81 -26.93
CA VAL A 428 6.24 -5.14 -26.35
C VAL A 428 5.53 -6.23 -27.16
N THR A 429 4.34 -5.94 -27.69
CA THR A 429 3.51 -6.93 -28.41
C THR A 429 3.64 -6.84 -29.93
N HIS A 430 4.39 -5.87 -30.46
CA HIS A 430 4.46 -5.50 -31.87
C HIS A 430 3.11 -5.18 -32.54
N ALA A 431 2.05 -4.93 -31.74
CA ALA A 431 0.68 -4.80 -32.19
C ALA A 431 0.25 -3.33 -32.44
N TRP A 432 0.96 -2.64 -33.34
CA TRP A 432 0.74 -1.21 -33.61
C TRP A 432 -0.64 -0.88 -34.20
N SER A 433 -1.28 -1.84 -34.87
CA SER A 433 -2.62 -1.68 -35.47
C SER A 433 -3.72 -1.42 -34.43
N PHE A 434 -3.54 -1.87 -33.18
CA PHE A 434 -4.54 -1.74 -32.12
C PHE A 434 -4.37 -0.47 -31.27
N VAL A 435 -3.31 0.32 -31.50
CA VAL A 435 -3.03 1.53 -30.72
C VAL A 435 -4.11 2.58 -30.91
N LEU A 436 -4.53 2.82 -32.15
CA LEU A 436 -5.52 3.86 -32.46
C LEU A 436 -6.91 3.53 -31.86
N PRO A 437 -7.46 2.31 -32.03
CA PRO A 437 -8.66 1.88 -31.31
C PRO A 437 -8.51 1.98 -29.79
N ALA A 438 -7.38 1.52 -29.23
CA ALA A 438 -7.16 1.59 -27.79
C ALA A 438 -7.15 3.03 -27.27
N PHE A 439 -6.50 3.95 -28.00
CA PHE A 439 -6.46 5.37 -27.68
C PHE A 439 -7.86 6.01 -27.70
N ALA A 440 -8.70 5.61 -28.65
CA ALA A 440 -10.08 6.06 -28.75
C ALA A 440 -10.93 5.61 -27.55
N VAL A 441 -10.85 4.32 -27.17
CA VAL A 441 -11.55 3.79 -25.98
C VAL A 441 -11.14 4.55 -24.73
N GLY A 442 -9.84 4.75 -24.51
CA GLY A 442 -9.42 5.42 -23.27
C GLY A 442 -9.68 6.91 -23.27
N LEU A 443 -9.66 7.62 -24.40
CA LEU A 443 -10.16 9.00 -24.43
C LEU A 443 -11.66 9.06 -24.10
N ALA A 444 -12.45 8.14 -24.66
CA ALA A 444 -13.86 8.03 -24.35
C ALA A 444 -14.07 7.74 -22.85
N GLY A 445 -13.32 6.79 -22.31
CA GLY A 445 -13.35 6.41 -20.90
C GLY A 445 -12.87 7.50 -19.94
N ILE A 446 -11.86 8.29 -20.31
CA ILE A 446 -11.46 9.49 -19.56
C ILE A 446 -12.62 10.48 -19.50
N GLY A 447 -13.31 10.72 -20.61
CA GLY A 447 -14.51 11.58 -20.64
C GLY A 447 -15.62 11.11 -19.70
N VAL A 448 -15.95 9.81 -19.77
CA VAL A 448 -16.94 9.17 -18.87
C VAL A 448 -16.52 9.29 -17.40
N MET A 449 -15.25 9.01 -17.11
CA MET A 449 -14.68 9.06 -15.75
C MET A 449 -14.71 10.47 -15.16
N LEU A 450 -14.40 11.50 -15.94
CA LEU A 450 -14.48 12.89 -15.51
C LEU A 450 -15.94 13.32 -15.31
N GLY A 451 -16.85 12.86 -16.16
CA GLY A 451 -18.29 13.11 -16.01
C GLY A 451 -18.84 12.54 -14.70
N ILE A 452 -18.65 11.24 -14.46
CA ILE A 452 -19.12 10.58 -13.23
C ILE A 452 -18.34 11.08 -12.00
N GLY A 453 -17.06 11.42 -12.16
CA GLY A 453 -16.25 12.10 -11.14
C GLY A 453 -16.84 13.43 -10.68
N ASN A 454 -17.39 14.24 -11.60
CA ASN A 454 -18.08 15.48 -11.25
C ASN A 454 -19.36 15.23 -10.44
N VAL A 455 -20.14 14.20 -10.78
CA VAL A 455 -21.35 13.81 -10.05
C VAL A 455 -20.98 13.41 -8.62
N THR A 456 -20.03 12.49 -8.49
CA THR A 456 -19.59 11.96 -7.19
C THR A 456 -18.97 13.05 -6.32
N SER A 457 -18.17 13.94 -6.90
CA SER A 457 -17.57 15.07 -6.15
C SER A 457 -18.60 16.06 -5.58
N ILE A 458 -19.79 16.18 -6.19
CA ILE A 458 -20.81 17.18 -5.80
C ILE A 458 -21.92 16.57 -4.95
N PHE A 459 -22.41 15.37 -5.30
CA PHE A 459 -23.49 14.71 -4.56
C PHE A 459 -22.98 13.83 -3.41
N LEU A 460 -21.74 13.35 -3.51
CA LEU A 460 -21.10 12.51 -2.51
C LEU A 460 -19.73 13.10 -2.09
N PRO A 461 -19.68 14.37 -1.63
CA PRO A 461 -18.41 14.99 -1.23
C PRO A 461 -17.81 14.21 -0.07
N MET A 462 -16.54 13.83 -0.20
CA MET A 462 -15.83 13.07 0.82
C MET A 462 -14.62 13.83 1.32
N ARG A 463 -14.40 13.77 2.64
CA ARG A 463 -13.19 14.30 3.25
C ARG A 463 -12.00 13.42 2.90
N MET A 464 -10.96 14.01 2.31
CA MET A 464 -9.64 13.39 2.23
C MET A 464 -8.75 14.00 3.31
N ARG A 465 -8.54 13.24 4.40
CA ARG A 465 -7.56 13.64 5.42
C ARG A 465 -6.19 13.75 4.78
N GLN A 466 -5.39 14.71 5.25
CA GLN A 466 -3.97 14.73 4.97
C GLN A 466 -3.37 13.40 5.41
N MET A 467 -2.63 12.73 4.52
CA MET A 467 -1.95 11.49 4.88
C MET A 467 -1.19 11.73 6.20
N GLY A 468 -1.57 10.96 7.22
CA GLY A 468 -0.89 10.96 8.51
C GLY A 468 0.55 10.47 8.36
N ARG A 469 1.34 10.58 9.42
CA ARG A 469 2.69 9.98 9.45
C ARG A 469 2.54 8.45 9.23
N GLY A 470 3.17 7.87 8.21
CA GLY A 470 3.22 6.42 7.99
C GLY A 470 2.89 5.90 6.59
N PHE A 471 3.12 4.60 6.37
CA PHE A 471 2.89 3.81 5.15
C PHE A 471 1.40 3.56 4.84
N ARG A 472 0.53 4.54 4.99
CA ARG A 472 -0.85 4.37 4.52
C ARG A 472 -0.96 4.78 3.05
N THR A 473 -0.38 3.99 2.15
CA THR A 473 -0.54 4.19 0.71
C THR A 473 -1.57 3.24 0.12
N GLY A 474 -2.53 3.82 -0.59
CA GLY A 474 -3.34 3.12 -1.59
C GLY A 474 -4.66 2.56 -1.07
N GLY A 475 -5.77 3.10 -1.59
CA GLY A 475 -7.10 2.47 -1.72
C GLY A 475 -7.81 1.97 -0.46
N ALA A 476 -7.20 1.07 0.32
CA ALA A 476 -7.82 0.30 1.38
C ALA A 476 -8.21 1.13 2.61
N ASP A 477 -7.43 2.12 3.03
CA ASP A 477 -7.77 2.96 4.18
C ASP A 477 -8.58 4.23 3.85
N ALA A 478 -8.72 4.55 2.55
CA ALA A 478 -9.81 5.43 2.11
C ALA A 478 -11.18 4.80 2.43
N SER A 479 -11.25 3.48 2.65
CA SER A 479 -12.41 2.74 3.17
C SER A 479 -12.38 2.45 4.68
N THR A 480 -11.23 2.14 5.30
CA THR A 480 -11.20 1.63 6.69
C THR A 480 -11.57 2.65 7.77
N GLN A 481 -11.23 3.94 7.61
CA GLN A 481 -11.64 5.00 8.57
C GLN A 481 -12.92 5.73 8.16
N ASN A 482 -13.50 5.34 7.03
CA ASN A 482 -14.44 6.13 6.26
C ASN A 482 -15.81 5.44 6.11
N GLY A 483 -16.01 4.31 6.81
CA GLY A 483 -17.27 3.57 6.88
C GLY A 483 -17.47 2.65 5.67
N CYS A 484 -18.00 1.46 5.92
CA CYS A 484 -18.36 0.46 4.91
C CYS A 484 -19.18 1.07 3.76
N LEU A 485 -20.08 1.99 4.08
CA LEU A 485 -20.90 2.71 3.11
C LEU A 485 -20.08 3.45 2.04
N ARG A 486 -18.93 4.05 2.38
CA ARG A 486 -18.08 4.72 1.38
C ARG A 486 -17.37 3.73 0.46
N GLY A 487 -16.96 2.57 0.98
CA GLY A 487 -16.42 1.48 0.16
C GLY A 487 -17.46 0.97 -0.83
N VAL A 488 -18.70 0.75 -0.37
CA VAL A 488 -19.83 0.35 -1.22
C VAL A 488 -20.14 1.42 -2.27
N LEU A 489 -20.18 2.70 -1.90
CA LEU A 489 -20.40 3.80 -2.85
C LEU A 489 -19.26 3.93 -3.88
N SER A 490 -18.01 3.71 -3.46
CA SER A 490 -16.87 3.68 -4.36
C SER A 490 -16.96 2.52 -5.35
N LEU A 491 -17.26 1.32 -4.87
CA LEU A 491 -17.47 0.16 -5.76
C LEU A 491 -18.66 0.35 -6.70
N ALA A 492 -19.77 0.91 -6.20
CA ALA A 492 -20.96 1.19 -7.01
C ALA A 492 -20.67 2.23 -8.11
N THR A 493 -19.88 3.25 -7.81
CA THR A 493 -19.52 4.29 -8.80
C THR A 493 -18.52 3.78 -9.82
N LEU A 494 -17.56 2.95 -9.41
CA LEU A 494 -16.68 2.24 -10.33
C LEU A 494 -17.46 1.28 -11.24
N ALA A 495 -18.42 0.52 -10.68
CA ALA A 495 -19.29 -0.36 -11.46
C ALA A 495 -20.14 0.44 -12.46
N LEU A 496 -20.72 1.57 -12.03
CA LEU A 496 -21.47 2.46 -12.91
C LEU A 496 -20.60 3.00 -14.05
N MET A 497 -19.35 3.38 -13.77
CA MET A 497 -18.42 3.84 -14.80
C MET A 497 -18.14 2.75 -15.83
N LEU A 498 -17.90 1.51 -15.40
CA LEU A 498 -17.70 0.38 -16.31
C LEU A 498 -18.94 0.12 -17.16
N ILE A 499 -20.14 0.14 -16.57
CA ILE A 499 -21.41 -0.06 -17.29
C ILE A 499 -21.61 1.02 -18.37
N VAL A 500 -21.35 2.29 -18.04
CA VAL A 500 -21.47 3.40 -18.99
C VAL A 500 -20.42 3.32 -20.10
N LEU A 501 -19.30 2.63 -19.87
CA LEU A 501 -18.24 2.46 -20.86
C LEU A 501 -18.52 1.29 -21.85
N VAL A 502 -19.37 0.32 -21.46
CA VAL A 502 -19.70 -0.87 -22.28
C VAL A 502 -20.04 -0.53 -23.74
N PRO A 503 -20.87 0.48 -24.07
CA PRO A 503 -21.18 0.78 -25.48
C PRO A 503 -19.96 1.18 -26.30
N ALA A 504 -19.02 1.93 -25.71
CA ALA A 504 -17.79 2.36 -26.37
C ALA A 504 -16.81 1.19 -26.57
N GLU A 505 -16.72 0.29 -25.59
CA GLU A 505 -15.91 -0.93 -25.69
C GLU A 505 -16.45 -1.89 -26.75
N LEU A 506 -17.77 -2.16 -26.72
CA LEU A 506 -18.43 -3.03 -27.69
C LEU A 506 -18.26 -2.51 -29.12
N ALA A 507 -18.39 -1.19 -29.33
CA ALA A 507 -18.21 -0.58 -30.65
C ALA A 507 -16.81 -0.83 -31.27
N LEU A 508 -15.81 -1.12 -30.44
CA LEU A 508 -14.43 -1.34 -30.88
C LEU A 508 -14.00 -2.81 -30.85
N VAL A 509 -14.61 -3.63 -29.97
CA VAL A 509 -14.37 -5.07 -29.90
C VAL A 509 -15.17 -5.86 -30.95
N LEU A 510 -16.43 -5.50 -31.22
CA LEU A 510 -17.27 -6.21 -32.20
C LEU A 510 -16.66 -6.26 -33.61
N PRO A 511 -16.06 -5.17 -34.16
CA PRO A 511 -15.39 -5.22 -35.47
C PRO A 511 -14.22 -6.21 -35.52
N VAL A 512 -13.56 -6.47 -34.39
CA VAL A 512 -12.48 -7.48 -34.29
C VAL A 512 -13.06 -8.89 -34.33
N ILE A 513 -14.14 -9.13 -33.58
CA ILE A 513 -14.81 -10.44 -33.53
C ILE A 513 -15.38 -10.82 -34.90
N PHE A 514 -16.02 -9.87 -35.60
CA PHE A 514 -16.60 -10.08 -36.92
C PHE A 514 -15.62 -9.89 -38.09
N SER A 515 -14.33 -9.69 -37.81
CA SER A 515 -13.28 -9.45 -38.82
C SER A 515 -13.57 -8.28 -39.78
N ALA A 516 -14.39 -7.31 -39.36
CA ALA A 516 -14.85 -6.17 -40.15
C ALA A 516 -14.12 -4.88 -39.75
N LEU A 517 -12.79 -4.86 -39.91
CA LEU A 517 -11.94 -3.75 -39.45
C LEU A 517 -12.27 -2.38 -40.08
N TRP A 518 -12.95 -2.35 -41.23
CA TRP A 518 -13.39 -1.12 -41.87
C TRP A 518 -14.37 -0.31 -41.01
N VAL A 519 -15.12 -0.99 -40.13
CA VAL A 519 -16.09 -0.36 -39.21
C VAL A 519 -15.39 0.56 -38.19
N TRP A 520 -14.10 0.34 -37.91
CA TRP A 520 -13.32 1.22 -37.04
C TRP A 520 -13.23 2.65 -37.54
N ALA A 521 -13.34 2.90 -38.85
CA ALA A 521 -13.38 4.26 -39.38
C ALA A 521 -14.56 5.08 -38.81
N ILE A 522 -15.66 4.41 -38.47
CA ILE A 522 -16.87 5.02 -37.91
C ILE A 522 -16.90 4.91 -36.39
N THR A 523 -16.54 3.75 -35.83
CA THR A 523 -16.68 3.51 -34.39
C THR A 523 -15.64 4.23 -33.55
N ILE A 524 -14.43 4.46 -34.06
CA ILE A 524 -13.39 5.26 -33.39
C ILE A 524 -13.87 6.69 -33.12
N PRO A 525 -14.24 7.51 -34.13
CA PRO A 525 -14.70 8.87 -33.87
C PRO A 525 -15.99 8.89 -33.04
N LEU A 526 -16.90 7.94 -33.27
CA LEU A 526 -18.14 7.84 -32.50
C LEU A 526 -17.88 7.60 -31.00
N SER A 527 -16.90 6.76 -30.65
CA SER A 527 -16.53 6.49 -29.26
C SER A 527 -15.99 7.74 -28.55
N VAL A 528 -15.16 8.54 -29.22
CA VAL A 528 -14.62 9.80 -28.69
C VAL A 528 -15.73 10.83 -28.51
N VAL A 529 -16.64 10.94 -29.50
CA VAL A 529 -17.82 11.81 -29.40
C VAL A 529 -18.73 11.38 -28.25
N TYR A 530 -18.93 10.07 -28.04
CA TYR A 530 -19.73 9.54 -26.94
C TYR A 530 -19.15 9.93 -25.58
N GLY A 531 -17.85 9.72 -25.35
CA GLY A 531 -17.20 10.11 -24.10
C GLY A 531 -17.23 11.62 -23.86
N GLY A 532 -17.02 12.41 -24.92
CA GLY A 532 -17.17 13.86 -24.87
C GLY A 532 -18.60 14.31 -24.54
N ALA A 533 -19.61 13.74 -25.20
CA ALA A 533 -21.02 14.04 -24.97
C ALA A 533 -21.44 13.75 -23.53
N ILE A 534 -21.00 12.62 -22.97
CA ILE A 534 -21.22 12.30 -21.55
C ILE A 534 -20.55 13.33 -20.65
N TYR A 535 -19.27 13.63 -20.88
CA TYR A 535 -18.54 14.60 -20.08
C TYR A 535 -19.23 15.97 -20.07
N PHE A 536 -19.52 16.53 -21.24
CA PHE A 536 -20.13 17.85 -21.36
C PHE A 536 -21.58 17.86 -20.86
N GLY A 537 -22.37 16.83 -21.19
CA GLY A 537 -23.76 16.70 -20.75
C GLY A 537 -23.88 16.59 -19.23
N VAL A 538 -23.10 15.70 -18.61
CA VAL A 538 -23.08 15.53 -17.16
C VAL A 538 -22.55 16.78 -16.46
N THR A 539 -21.47 17.38 -16.97
CA THR A 539 -20.93 18.62 -16.38
C THR A 539 -21.92 19.77 -16.47
N ALA A 540 -22.65 19.90 -17.59
CA ALA A 540 -23.68 20.92 -17.76
C ALA A 540 -24.85 20.74 -16.79
N PHE A 541 -25.23 19.50 -16.49
CA PHE A 541 -26.30 19.15 -15.54
C PHE A 541 -25.89 19.37 -14.08
N VAL A 542 -24.65 19.06 -13.74
CA VAL A 542 -24.15 19.06 -12.36
C VAL A 542 -23.68 20.46 -11.92
N ALA A 543 -23.05 21.23 -12.81
CA ALA A 543 -22.49 22.54 -12.48
C ALA A 543 -23.47 23.53 -11.80
N PRO A 544 -24.74 23.72 -12.24
CA PRO A 544 -25.66 24.63 -11.56
C PRO A 544 -26.00 24.17 -10.13
N ARG A 545 -26.17 22.87 -9.93
CA ARG A 545 -26.48 22.26 -8.62
C ARG A 545 -25.33 22.35 -7.62
N MET A 546 -24.11 22.57 -8.11
CA MET A 546 -22.95 22.79 -7.26
C MET A 546 -23.16 24.00 -6.34
N VAL A 547 -23.77 25.08 -6.85
CA VAL A 547 -23.97 26.35 -6.11
C VAL A 547 -24.86 26.15 -4.90
N GLU A 548 -25.97 25.42 -5.08
CA GLU A 548 -26.92 25.09 -4.01
C GLU A 548 -26.29 24.23 -2.91
N ARG A 549 -25.33 23.37 -3.29
CA ARG A 549 -24.67 22.41 -2.40
C ARG A 549 -23.32 22.86 -1.85
N ILE A 550 -22.88 24.09 -2.11
CA ILE A 550 -21.62 24.62 -1.54
C ILE A 550 -21.55 24.42 -0.01
N PRO A 551 -22.60 24.73 0.78
CA PRO A 551 -22.56 24.55 2.23
C PRO A 551 -22.35 23.09 2.64
N GLU A 552 -22.99 22.15 1.94
CA GLU A 552 -22.88 20.70 2.19
C GLU A 552 -21.47 20.19 1.84
N ILE A 553 -20.95 20.60 0.68
CA ILE A 553 -19.60 20.24 0.22
C ILE A 553 -18.56 20.74 1.23
N LEU A 554 -18.67 21.98 1.67
CA LEU A 554 -17.78 22.54 2.70
C LEU A 554 -17.92 21.80 4.03
N ALA A 555 -19.15 21.58 4.52
CA ALA A 555 -19.37 20.86 5.77
C ALA A 555 -18.78 19.44 5.76
N ALA A 556 -18.85 18.74 4.63
CA ALA A 556 -18.30 17.41 4.46
C ALA A 556 -16.78 17.40 4.30
N THR A 557 -16.18 18.41 3.67
CA THR A 557 -14.75 18.42 3.30
C THR A 557 -13.85 19.16 4.29
N THR A 558 -14.35 20.18 4.99
CA THR A 558 -13.52 21.10 5.79
C THR A 558 -13.61 20.92 7.31
N ARG A 559 -14.61 20.19 7.84
CA ARG A 559 -14.72 19.95 9.29
C ARG A 559 -13.58 19.05 9.77
N GLU A 560 -12.80 19.53 10.74
CA GLU A 560 -11.65 18.81 11.33
C GLU A 560 -12.04 17.69 12.29
#